data_AF-A0A344LUQ9-F1
#
_entry.id   AF-A0A344LUQ9-F1
#
_cell.length_a   1.000
_cell.length_b   1.000
_cell.length_c   1.000
_cell.angle_alpha   90.00
_cell.angle_beta   90.00
_cell.angle_gamma   90.00
#
_symmetry.space_group_name_H-M   'P 1'
#
loop_
_entity.id
_entity.type
_entity.pdbx_description
1 polymer ?
#
loop_
_entity_poly.entity_id
_entity_poly.type
_entity_poly.pdbx_seq_one_letter_code
_entity_poly.pdbx_strand_id
1 'polypeptide(L)'
;MSFAAKYGLLFEVTLLHNYFLNNGEETYTGMSATKKEKMLQQFNTDAFASITPALETNTVLKNYKMLFKKIKTGFRIYIKVKETDESDPFIKIPKDLNLKFLIKLNDYQFENYTNLDFARTQLYLFSNVKPLTEPVSFEYLPKINDSKLISNAYLVSEETSAHLIAALQPSEQQNVFGLISLTIKGDNTSGNIVTNLGKLISPNFKIHFDNRKTLWKYINRKAGTEIKTNAAKPLTRSGFVEIDPLTDFTPSQPPESQYPNPSVKSITKINSDYYSEIFI
;
A
#
# COMPACT_ATOMS: atom_id res chain seq x y z
N MET A 1 -22.86 -30.62 24.86
CA MET A 1 -22.39 -29.25 25.17
C MET A 1 -21.70 -28.68 23.95
N SER A 2 -22.19 -27.58 23.39
CA SER A 2 -21.57 -26.91 22.24
C SER A 2 -20.49 -25.96 22.78
N PHE A 3 -19.22 -26.34 22.68
CA PHE A 3 -18.12 -25.43 22.97
C PHE A 3 -18.01 -24.40 21.83
N ALA A 4 -18.41 -23.17 22.09
CA ALA A 4 -18.26 -22.07 21.14
C ALA A 4 -16.76 -21.75 20.98
N ALA A 5 -16.20 -22.02 19.80
CA ALA A 5 -14.80 -21.73 19.54
C ALA A 5 -14.52 -20.22 19.59
N LYS A 6 -13.63 -19.80 20.50
CA LYS A 6 -13.12 -18.42 20.56
C LYS A 6 -11.97 -18.19 19.59
N TYR A 7 -11.94 -17.00 19.00
CA TYR A 7 -10.90 -16.57 18.06
C TYR A 7 -10.28 -15.25 18.49
N GLY A 8 -8.95 -15.20 18.57
CA GLY A 8 -8.16 -14.00 18.81
C GLY A 8 -7.61 -13.43 17.51
N LEU A 9 -7.35 -12.11 17.48
CA LEU A 9 -6.66 -11.47 16.36
C LEU A 9 -5.17 -11.82 16.41
N LEU A 10 -4.64 -12.44 15.35
CA LEU A 10 -3.22 -12.76 15.23
C LEU A 10 -2.41 -11.54 14.75
N PHE A 11 -2.85 -10.92 13.66
CA PHE A 11 -2.35 -9.63 13.17
C PHE A 11 -3.32 -9.02 12.16
N GLU A 12 -3.10 -7.74 11.87
CA GLU A 12 -3.80 -6.97 10.84
C GLU A 12 -2.80 -6.33 9.89
N VAL A 13 -3.15 -6.24 8.61
CA VAL A 13 -2.42 -5.44 7.63
C VAL A 13 -3.38 -4.45 7.00
N THR A 14 -3.05 -3.17 7.15
CA THR A 14 -3.80 -2.03 6.62
C THR A 14 -3.12 -1.50 5.37
N LEU A 15 -3.82 -1.49 4.23
CA LEU A 15 -3.41 -0.87 2.97
C LEU A 15 -4.10 0.48 2.80
N LEU A 16 -3.33 1.55 2.63
CA LEU A 16 -3.80 2.92 2.42
C LEU A 16 -3.13 3.53 1.19
N HIS A 17 -3.81 4.49 0.56
CA HIS A 17 -3.23 5.19 -0.59
C HIS A 17 -3.70 6.65 -0.63
N ASN A 18 -2.75 7.59 -0.62
CA ASN A 18 -3.02 9.03 -0.55
C ASN A 18 -3.85 9.57 -1.72
N TYR A 19 -3.72 9.00 -2.93
CA TYR A 19 -4.56 9.36 -4.08
C TYR A 19 -6.06 9.31 -3.78
N PHE A 20 -6.51 8.33 -2.99
CA PHE A 20 -7.92 8.16 -2.62
C PHE A 20 -8.29 8.90 -1.32
N LEU A 21 -7.30 9.23 -0.49
CA LEU A 21 -7.51 9.74 0.87
C LEU A 21 -7.26 11.25 1.02
N ASN A 22 -6.43 11.84 0.17
CA ASN A 22 -6.21 13.28 0.12
C ASN A 22 -7.42 13.96 -0.55
N ASN A 23 -7.73 15.19 -0.13
CA ASN A 23 -8.85 15.98 -0.65
C ASN A 23 -8.40 17.19 -1.50
N GLY A 24 -7.17 17.17 -2.01
CA GLY A 24 -6.59 18.23 -2.83
C GLY A 24 -5.94 19.38 -2.03
N GLU A 25 -6.62 19.86 -0.99
CA GLU A 25 -6.12 20.95 -0.12
C GLU A 25 -5.25 20.42 1.04
N GLU A 26 -5.70 19.36 1.71
CA GLU A 26 -5.07 18.75 2.87
C GLU A 26 -4.55 17.35 2.54
N THR A 27 -3.38 17.01 3.06
CA THR A 27 -2.90 15.62 3.06
C THR A 27 -3.66 14.83 4.11
N TYR A 28 -3.92 13.54 3.83
CA TYR A 28 -4.63 12.66 4.76
C TYR A 28 -4.02 12.67 6.16
N THR A 29 -2.69 12.77 6.28
CA THR A 29 -2.00 12.86 7.58
C THR A 29 -2.30 14.15 8.33
N GLY A 30 -2.43 15.27 7.64
CA GLY A 30 -2.76 16.58 8.20
C GLY A 30 -4.24 16.80 8.55
N MET A 31 -5.13 15.96 8.02
CA MET A 31 -6.57 16.05 8.30
C MET A 31 -6.93 15.77 9.77
N SER A 32 -8.02 16.38 10.24
CA SER A 32 -8.63 16.06 11.54
C SER A 32 -9.15 14.62 11.59
N ALA A 33 -9.30 14.06 12.80
CA ALA A 33 -9.78 12.68 12.97
C ALA A 33 -11.15 12.43 12.29
N THR A 34 -12.09 13.37 12.43
CA THR A 34 -13.40 13.27 11.78
C THR A 34 -13.32 13.29 10.26
N LYS A 35 -12.43 14.11 9.68
CA LYS A 35 -12.20 14.13 8.22
C LYS A 35 -11.57 12.80 7.76
N LYS A 36 -10.58 12.28 8.49
CA LYS A 36 -9.94 10.99 8.21
C LYS A 36 -10.95 9.85 8.20
N GLU A 37 -11.83 9.79 9.21
CA GLU A 37 -12.89 8.79 9.29
C GLU A 37 -13.84 8.85 8.10
N LYS A 38 -14.24 10.05 7.67
CA LYS A 38 -15.07 10.24 6.47
C LYS A 38 -14.37 9.71 5.20
N MET A 39 -13.07 9.99 5.03
CA MET A 39 -12.30 9.47 3.90
C MET A 39 -12.21 7.94 3.94
N LEU A 40 -11.97 7.36 5.13
CA LEU A 40 -11.91 5.90 5.31
C LEU A 40 -13.25 5.19 5.07
N GLN A 41 -14.39 5.84 5.31
CA GLN A 41 -15.72 5.26 5.03
C GLN A 41 -15.93 4.98 3.53
N GLN A 42 -15.40 5.86 2.68
CA GLN A 42 -15.48 5.76 1.22
C GLN A 42 -14.31 4.98 0.62
N PHE A 43 -13.23 4.80 1.37
CA PHE A 43 -12.04 4.07 0.93
C PHE A 43 -12.31 2.56 0.81
N ASN A 44 -11.80 1.97 -0.27
CA ASN A 44 -11.79 0.53 -0.46
C ASN A 44 -10.52 0.13 -1.24
N THR A 45 -9.68 -0.72 -0.65
CA THR A 45 -8.47 -1.26 -1.28
C THR A 45 -8.78 -1.99 -2.59
N ASP A 46 -9.95 -2.60 -2.70
CA ASP A 46 -10.37 -3.36 -3.90
C ASP A 46 -10.52 -2.50 -5.14
N ALA A 47 -10.62 -1.18 -4.97
CA ALA A 47 -10.62 -0.24 -6.07
C ALA A 47 -9.31 -0.25 -6.87
N PHE A 48 -8.19 -0.70 -6.29
CA PHE A 48 -6.89 -0.67 -6.95
C PHE A 48 -6.04 -1.93 -6.78
N ALA A 49 -6.23 -2.71 -5.71
CA ALA A 49 -5.45 -3.92 -5.47
C ALA A 49 -6.29 -5.03 -4.84
N SER A 50 -5.92 -6.27 -5.13
CA SER A 50 -6.42 -7.47 -4.46
C SER A 50 -5.31 -8.10 -3.60
N ILE A 51 -5.69 -8.56 -2.41
CA ILE A 51 -4.80 -9.24 -1.46
C ILE A 51 -5.35 -10.64 -1.22
N THR A 52 -4.54 -11.65 -1.51
CA THR A 52 -4.92 -13.06 -1.34
C THR A 52 -3.80 -13.86 -0.67
N PRO A 53 -4.10 -14.74 0.29
CA PRO A 53 -3.09 -15.67 0.81
C PRO A 53 -2.58 -16.57 -0.31
N ALA A 54 -1.27 -16.83 -0.33
CA ALA A 54 -0.68 -17.82 -1.24
C ALA A 54 -1.24 -19.23 -0.95
N LEU A 55 -1.17 -20.15 -1.90
CA LEU A 55 -1.75 -21.49 -1.78
C LEU A 55 -1.18 -22.26 -0.59
N GLU A 56 0.14 -22.20 -0.40
CA GLU A 56 0.82 -22.76 0.76
C GLU A 56 0.31 -22.14 2.07
N THR A 57 0.12 -20.82 2.07
CA THR A 57 -0.41 -20.09 3.24
C THR A 57 -1.84 -20.52 3.53
N ASN A 58 -2.69 -20.73 2.53
CA ASN A 58 -4.05 -21.25 2.74
C ASN A 58 -4.05 -22.63 3.43
N THR A 59 -3.12 -23.51 3.07
CA THR A 59 -2.95 -24.81 3.73
C THR A 59 -2.51 -24.63 5.19
N VAL A 60 -1.54 -23.76 5.44
CA VAL A 60 -1.09 -23.42 6.80
C VAL A 60 -2.24 -22.84 7.63
N LEU A 61 -3.00 -21.88 7.10
CA LEU A 61 -4.12 -21.25 7.80
C LEU A 61 -5.14 -22.33 8.25
N LYS A 62 -5.47 -23.30 7.38
CA LYS A 62 -6.36 -24.40 7.73
C LYS A 62 -5.79 -25.30 8.84
N ASN A 63 -4.51 -25.66 8.73
CA ASN A 63 -3.84 -26.54 9.69
C ASN A 63 -3.79 -25.94 11.10
N TYR A 64 -3.56 -24.64 11.21
CA TYR A 64 -3.51 -23.92 12.50
C TYR A 64 -4.86 -23.32 12.93
N LYS A 65 -5.96 -23.66 12.24
CA LYS A 65 -7.30 -23.10 12.50
C LYS A 65 -7.30 -21.57 12.52
N MET A 66 -6.56 -20.97 11.60
CA MET A 66 -6.55 -19.54 11.34
C MET A 66 -7.61 -19.18 10.29
N LEU A 67 -8.14 -17.96 10.39
CA LEU A 67 -9.15 -17.42 9.48
C LEU A 67 -8.62 -16.14 8.85
N PHE A 68 -8.54 -16.13 7.51
CA PHE A 68 -8.30 -14.91 6.75
C PHE A 68 -9.62 -14.16 6.56
N LYS A 69 -9.67 -12.90 7.00
CA LYS A 69 -10.81 -12.02 6.83
C LYS A 69 -10.38 -10.74 6.15
N LYS A 70 -10.87 -10.54 4.93
CA LYS A 70 -10.70 -9.28 4.20
C LYS A 70 -11.57 -8.17 4.81
N ILE A 71 -11.05 -6.95 4.80
CA ILE A 71 -11.74 -5.72 5.20
C ILE A 71 -11.51 -4.64 4.14
N LYS A 72 -12.27 -3.54 4.19
CA LYS A 72 -12.15 -2.44 3.19
C LYS A 72 -10.75 -1.85 3.08
N THR A 73 -9.99 -1.86 4.17
CA THR A 73 -8.65 -1.28 4.26
C THR A 73 -7.54 -2.33 4.26
N GLY A 74 -7.80 -3.59 3.89
CA GLY A 74 -6.79 -4.66 3.93
C GLY A 74 -7.34 -5.99 4.44
N PHE A 75 -6.70 -6.60 5.43
CA PHE A 75 -7.14 -7.89 5.98
C PHE A 75 -6.68 -8.13 7.42
N ARG A 76 -7.32 -9.12 8.05
CA ARG A 76 -7.00 -9.62 9.39
C ARG A 76 -6.84 -11.13 9.37
N ILE A 77 -5.88 -11.64 10.13
CA ILE A 77 -5.78 -13.06 10.45
C ILE A 77 -6.27 -13.27 11.87
N TYR A 78 -7.25 -14.14 12.03
CA TYR A 78 -7.68 -14.63 13.33
C TYR A 78 -7.15 -16.04 13.57
N ILE A 79 -6.96 -16.42 14.83
CA ILE A 79 -6.57 -17.78 15.20
C ILE A 79 -7.44 -18.28 16.35
N LYS A 80 -7.74 -19.57 16.36
CA LYS A 80 -8.44 -20.19 17.49
C LYS A 80 -7.58 -20.08 18.75
N VAL A 81 -8.18 -19.63 19.84
CA VAL A 81 -7.53 -19.44 21.15
C VAL A 81 -8.16 -20.33 22.21
N LYS A 82 -7.50 -20.48 23.35
CA LYS A 82 -8.04 -21.22 24.50
C LYS A 82 -9.20 -20.45 25.13
N GLU A 83 -10.16 -21.18 25.70
CA GLU A 83 -11.33 -20.55 26.32
C GLU A 83 -10.97 -19.73 27.57
N THR A 84 -9.92 -20.16 28.28
CA THR A 84 -9.42 -19.55 29.51
C THR A 84 -8.51 -18.36 29.27
N ASP A 85 -7.89 -18.24 28.09
CA ASP A 85 -6.96 -17.16 27.74
C ASP A 85 -7.04 -16.84 26.25
N GLU A 86 -7.62 -15.68 25.93
CA GLU A 86 -7.83 -15.21 24.56
C GLU A 86 -6.54 -14.75 23.86
N SER A 87 -5.43 -14.68 24.60
CA SER A 87 -4.10 -14.41 24.07
C SER A 87 -3.28 -15.68 23.82
N ASP A 88 -3.78 -16.86 24.20
CA ASP A 88 -3.05 -18.12 24.06
C ASP A 88 -3.64 -18.96 22.91
N PRO A 89 -2.89 -19.18 21.81
CA PRO A 89 -3.33 -20.03 20.71
C PRO A 89 -3.73 -21.43 21.16
N PHE A 90 -4.82 -21.96 20.58
CA PHE A 90 -5.25 -23.33 20.81
C PHE A 90 -4.23 -24.35 20.28
N ILE A 91 -3.58 -24.02 19.16
CA ILE A 91 -2.47 -24.78 18.58
C ILE A 91 -1.23 -23.90 18.66
N LYS A 92 -0.15 -24.43 19.25
CA LYS A 92 1.13 -23.72 19.35
C LYS A 92 1.67 -23.42 17.95
N ILE A 93 1.95 -22.14 17.70
CA ILE A 93 2.45 -21.66 16.42
C ILE A 93 3.99 -21.74 16.42
N PRO A 94 4.62 -22.35 15.39
CA PRO A 94 6.07 -22.28 15.23
C PRO A 94 6.56 -20.84 15.08
N LYS A 95 7.73 -20.53 15.64
CA LYS A 95 8.28 -19.16 15.64
C LYS A 95 8.75 -18.74 14.24
N ASP A 96 9.18 -19.70 13.45
CA ASP A 96 9.66 -19.61 12.08
C ASP A 96 8.54 -19.73 11.04
N LEU A 97 7.29 -19.94 11.47
CA LEU A 97 6.16 -20.02 10.54
C LEU A 97 6.04 -18.71 9.75
N ASN A 98 6.11 -18.80 8.43
CA ASN A 98 6.00 -17.68 7.51
C ASN A 98 4.67 -17.74 6.75
N LEU A 99 3.94 -16.62 6.73
CA LEU A 99 2.66 -16.47 6.04
C LEU A 99 2.84 -15.47 4.90
N LYS A 100 2.49 -15.88 3.67
CA LYS A 100 2.67 -15.11 2.45
C LYS A 100 1.33 -14.69 1.85
N PHE A 101 1.23 -13.42 1.47
CA PHE A 101 0.05 -12.87 0.80
C PHE A 101 0.48 -12.10 -0.44
N LEU A 102 -0.21 -12.39 -1.55
CA LEU A 102 0.03 -11.78 -2.85
C LEU A 102 -0.76 -10.49 -2.95
N ILE A 103 -0.13 -9.43 -3.44
CA ILE A 103 -0.78 -8.19 -3.86
C ILE A 103 -0.78 -8.16 -5.37
N LYS A 104 -1.97 -8.12 -5.98
CA LYS A 104 -2.15 -7.93 -7.43
C LYS A 104 -2.86 -6.61 -7.67
N LEU A 105 -2.41 -5.85 -8.67
CA LEU A 105 -3.07 -4.60 -9.05
C LEU A 105 -4.28 -4.92 -9.93
N ASN A 106 -5.41 -4.29 -9.60
CA ASN A 106 -6.64 -4.40 -10.37
C ASN A 106 -6.88 -3.16 -11.25
N ASP A 107 -6.23 -2.03 -10.91
CA ASP A 107 -6.32 -0.78 -11.67
C ASP A 107 -5.10 -0.63 -12.58
N TYR A 108 -5.31 -0.62 -13.89
CA TYR A 108 -4.25 -0.43 -14.89
C TYR A 108 -3.63 0.97 -14.83
N GLN A 109 -4.28 1.93 -14.17
CA GLN A 109 -3.78 3.30 -13.99
C GLN A 109 -2.98 3.47 -12.69
N PHE A 110 -2.80 2.40 -11.90
CA PHE A 110 -2.09 2.48 -10.61
C PHE A 110 -0.71 3.16 -10.74
N GLU A 111 0.06 2.80 -11.77
CA GLU A 111 1.38 3.39 -12.00
C GLU A 111 1.36 4.91 -12.21
N ASN A 112 0.25 5.42 -12.75
CA ASN A 112 0.10 6.82 -13.08
C ASN A 112 -0.13 7.69 -11.83
N TYR A 113 -0.80 7.17 -10.80
CA TYR A 113 -1.13 7.95 -9.60
C TYR A 113 -0.38 7.54 -8.34
N THR A 114 0.38 6.46 -8.36
CA THR A 114 1.19 6.02 -7.21
C THR A 114 2.62 6.53 -7.32
N ASN A 115 3.18 7.07 -6.24
CA ASN A 115 4.56 7.57 -6.22
C ASN A 115 5.59 6.45 -6.01
N LEU A 116 5.62 5.51 -6.96
CA LEU A 116 6.53 4.37 -6.99
C LEU A 116 7.13 4.20 -8.38
N ASP A 117 8.27 3.51 -8.44
CA ASP A 117 8.84 3.02 -9.67
C ASP A 117 8.33 1.60 -9.97
N PHE A 118 8.10 1.33 -11.25
CA PHE A 118 7.58 0.06 -11.73
C PHE A 118 8.64 -0.60 -12.59
N ALA A 119 9.23 -1.66 -12.04
CA ALA A 119 10.20 -2.50 -12.72
C ALA A 119 9.53 -3.81 -13.13
N ARG A 120 9.77 -4.28 -14.36
CA ARG A 120 9.09 -5.46 -14.91
C ARG A 120 9.54 -6.78 -14.28
N THR A 121 10.73 -6.79 -13.69
CA THR A 121 11.44 -7.98 -13.18
C THR A 121 11.55 -8.00 -11.65
N GLN A 122 11.12 -6.93 -10.98
CA GLN A 122 11.23 -6.78 -9.53
C GLN A 122 9.84 -6.64 -8.90
N LEU A 123 9.72 -7.08 -7.65
CA LEU A 123 8.49 -6.95 -6.87
C LEU A 123 8.72 -6.13 -5.60
N TYR A 124 7.64 -5.58 -5.07
CA TYR A 124 7.66 -4.94 -3.75
C TYR A 124 7.53 -5.99 -2.64
N LEU A 125 8.50 -6.07 -1.73
CA LEU A 125 8.44 -6.97 -0.57
C LEU A 125 8.08 -6.20 0.69
N PHE A 126 7.03 -6.66 1.35
CA PHE A 126 6.57 -6.15 2.64
C PHE A 126 6.79 -7.22 3.71
N SER A 127 7.92 -7.14 4.42
CA SER A 127 8.34 -8.21 5.33
C SER A 127 8.76 -7.70 6.71
N ASN A 128 8.63 -8.56 7.71
CA ASN A 128 9.21 -8.37 9.05
C ASN A 128 10.51 -9.17 9.27
N VAL A 129 10.99 -9.85 8.22
CA VAL A 129 12.28 -10.54 8.14
C VAL A 129 12.98 -10.13 6.85
N LYS A 130 14.25 -9.76 6.95
CA LYS A 130 15.07 -9.35 5.81
C LYS A 130 15.55 -10.58 5.03
N PRO A 131 15.36 -10.66 3.70
CA PRO A 131 15.99 -11.69 2.89
C PRO A 131 17.53 -11.61 2.96
N LEU A 132 18.21 -12.75 2.84
CA LEU A 132 19.68 -12.80 2.91
C LEU A 132 20.35 -12.06 1.75
N THR A 133 19.70 -12.06 0.59
CA THR A 133 20.11 -11.37 -0.65
C THR A 133 19.95 -9.85 -0.59
N GLU A 134 19.21 -9.32 0.39
CA GLU A 134 18.94 -7.87 0.49
C GLU A 134 19.96 -7.15 1.39
N PRO A 135 20.31 -5.89 1.06
CA PRO A 135 21.29 -5.11 1.81
C PRO A 135 20.80 -4.77 3.22
N VAL A 136 21.72 -4.33 4.08
CA VAL A 136 21.40 -3.89 5.45
C VAL A 136 20.41 -2.72 5.52
N SER A 137 20.24 -1.98 4.42
CA SER A 137 19.26 -0.90 4.27
C SER A 137 17.83 -1.38 4.00
N PHE A 138 17.58 -2.69 4.01
CA PHE A 138 16.24 -3.26 3.82
C PHE A 138 15.24 -2.67 4.82
N GLU A 139 14.09 -2.26 4.29
CA GLU A 139 13.04 -1.63 5.07
C GLU A 139 11.98 -2.64 5.51
N TYR A 140 11.82 -2.77 6.83
CA TYR A 140 10.77 -3.62 7.38
C TYR A 140 9.38 -2.97 7.22
N LEU A 141 8.36 -3.82 7.22
CA LEU A 141 6.97 -3.40 7.16
C LEU A 141 6.61 -2.52 8.38
N PRO A 142 6.19 -1.26 8.18
CA PRO A 142 5.90 -0.35 9.29
C PRO A 142 4.59 -0.71 9.98
N LYS A 143 4.39 -0.17 11.18
CA LYS A 143 3.13 -0.27 11.94
C LYS A 143 2.17 0.86 11.57
N ILE A 144 0.90 0.67 11.93
CA ILE A 144 -0.17 1.65 11.69
C ILE A 144 0.16 3.06 12.21
N ASN A 145 0.84 3.14 13.35
CA ASN A 145 1.20 4.40 14.01
C ASN A 145 2.48 5.05 13.47
N ASP A 146 3.27 4.36 12.65
CA ASP A 146 4.50 4.91 12.09
C ASP A 146 4.15 5.91 10.99
N SER A 147 4.78 7.07 10.91
CA SER A 147 4.53 8.06 9.85
C SER A 147 5.12 7.68 8.47
N LYS A 148 5.56 6.43 8.31
CA LYS A 148 6.29 5.94 7.14
C LYS A 148 5.34 5.65 5.97
N LEU A 149 5.69 6.21 4.80
CA LEU A 149 5.09 5.89 3.51
C LEU A 149 5.97 4.86 2.78
N ILE A 150 5.35 4.06 1.94
CA ILE A 150 6.05 3.12 1.07
C ILE A 150 6.73 3.88 -0.06
N SER A 151 8.00 3.56 -0.28
CA SER A 151 8.85 4.10 -1.35
C SER A 151 9.53 2.94 -2.09
N ASN A 152 10.39 3.28 -3.06
CA ASN A 152 11.18 2.31 -3.81
C ASN A 152 12.19 1.51 -2.95
N ALA A 153 12.39 1.88 -1.68
CA ALA A 153 13.22 1.11 -0.75
C ALA A 153 12.63 -0.28 -0.40
N TYR A 154 11.34 -0.49 -0.70
CA TYR A 154 10.67 -1.80 -0.56
C TYR A 154 10.74 -2.65 -1.84
N LEU A 155 11.27 -2.10 -2.94
CA LEU A 155 11.53 -2.84 -4.16
C LEU A 155 12.79 -3.70 -3.96
N VAL A 156 12.63 -5.01 -4.05
CA VAL A 156 13.76 -5.95 -3.81
C VAL A 156 14.52 -6.24 -5.10
N SER A 157 15.74 -6.73 -4.96
CA SER A 157 16.59 -7.12 -6.11
C SER A 157 15.89 -8.13 -7.03
N GLU A 158 16.34 -8.20 -8.28
CA GLU A 158 15.84 -9.19 -9.25
C GLU A 158 16.07 -10.62 -8.77
N GLU A 159 17.21 -10.89 -8.10
CA GLU A 159 17.52 -12.19 -7.52
C GLU A 159 16.49 -12.57 -6.44
N THR A 160 16.24 -11.67 -5.48
CA THR A 160 15.22 -11.89 -4.44
C THR A 160 13.83 -12.07 -5.06
N SER A 161 13.48 -11.24 -6.04
CA SER A 161 12.19 -11.29 -6.73
C SER A 161 11.99 -12.63 -7.42
N ALA A 162 13.00 -13.10 -8.17
CA ALA A 162 12.98 -14.40 -8.84
C ALA A 162 12.84 -15.55 -7.84
N HIS A 163 13.59 -15.53 -6.73
CA HIS A 163 13.51 -16.56 -5.69
C HIS A 163 12.11 -16.60 -5.03
N LEU A 164 11.55 -15.42 -4.71
CA LEU A 164 10.22 -15.32 -4.09
C LEU A 164 9.12 -15.79 -5.04
N ILE A 165 9.18 -15.43 -6.32
CA ILE A 165 8.21 -15.86 -7.33
C ILE A 165 8.34 -17.35 -7.61
N ALA A 166 9.56 -17.90 -7.69
CA ALA A 166 9.79 -19.33 -7.90
C ALA A 166 9.25 -20.19 -6.75
N ALA A 167 9.16 -19.64 -5.54
CA ALA A 167 8.55 -20.30 -4.39
C ALA A 167 7.01 -20.28 -4.40
N LEU A 168 6.37 -19.58 -5.36
CA LEU A 168 4.92 -19.57 -5.53
C LEU A 168 4.47 -20.65 -6.51
N GLN A 169 3.21 -21.06 -6.39
CA GLN A 169 2.62 -22.00 -7.35
C GLN A 169 2.50 -21.36 -8.74
N PRO A 170 2.57 -22.13 -9.85
CA PRO A 170 2.54 -21.57 -11.20
C PRO A 170 1.35 -20.64 -11.50
N SER A 171 0.17 -20.92 -10.93
CA SER A 171 -1.03 -20.08 -11.06
C SER A 171 -0.94 -18.74 -10.33
N GLU A 172 0.02 -18.59 -9.41
CA GLU A 172 0.20 -17.43 -8.55
C GLU A 172 1.29 -16.48 -9.07
N GLN A 173 2.18 -16.96 -9.94
CA GLN A 173 3.35 -16.23 -10.43
C GLN A 173 3.03 -15.04 -11.35
N GLN A 174 1.81 -14.98 -11.91
CA GLN A 174 1.43 -13.92 -12.84
C GLN A 174 0.88 -12.68 -12.13
N ASN A 175 1.30 -11.51 -12.62
CA ASN A 175 0.82 -10.18 -12.22
C ASN A 175 0.94 -9.90 -10.72
N VAL A 176 2.00 -10.40 -10.09
CA VAL A 176 2.31 -10.12 -8.68
C VAL A 176 3.03 -8.78 -8.62
N PHE A 177 2.35 -7.77 -8.08
CA PHE A 177 2.95 -6.46 -7.84
C PHE A 177 3.81 -6.46 -6.58
N GLY A 178 3.34 -7.14 -5.54
CA GLY A 178 4.08 -7.23 -4.30
C GLY A 178 3.71 -8.46 -3.48
N LEU A 179 4.58 -8.77 -2.51
CA LEU A 179 4.43 -9.89 -1.60
C LEU A 179 4.49 -9.38 -0.17
N ILE A 180 3.50 -9.74 0.63
CA ILE A 180 3.54 -9.58 2.08
C ILE A 180 4.05 -10.90 2.66
N SER A 181 5.18 -10.87 3.38
CA SER A 181 5.80 -12.05 3.98
C SER A 181 5.97 -11.81 5.47
N LEU A 182 5.15 -12.46 6.29
CA LEU A 182 5.13 -12.25 7.73
C LEU A 182 5.51 -13.53 8.47
N THR A 183 6.67 -13.51 9.11
CA THR A 183 7.12 -14.58 10.01
C THR A 183 6.63 -14.31 11.42
N ILE A 184 6.19 -15.33 12.15
CA ILE A 184 5.64 -15.18 13.50
C ILE A 184 6.61 -14.46 14.46
N LYS A 185 7.90 -14.78 14.35
CA LYS A 185 9.00 -14.03 14.95
C LYS A 185 9.72 -13.23 13.85
N GLY A 186 9.69 -11.91 13.94
CA GLY A 186 10.46 -11.05 13.04
C GLY A 186 11.91 -10.92 13.49
N ASP A 187 12.74 -10.29 12.68
CA ASP A 187 14.14 -10.01 13.04
C ASP A 187 14.24 -9.08 14.26
N ASN A 188 13.27 -8.17 14.38
CA ASN A 188 13.20 -7.16 15.43
C ASN A 188 11.98 -7.39 16.33
N THR A 189 12.06 -6.94 17.59
CA THR A 189 10.96 -7.06 18.55
C THR A 189 9.67 -6.38 18.10
N SER A 190 9.79 -5.28 17.36
CA SER A 190 8.66 -4.56 16.77
C SER A 190 7.91 -5.40 15.73
N GLY A 191 8.58 -6.29 15.00
CA GLY A 191 8.00 -7.14 13.97
C GLY A 191 7.35 -8.42 14.48
N ASN A 192 7.46 -8.73 15.78
CA ASN A 192 6.91 -9.96 16.34
C ASN A 192 5.38 -9.96 16.37
N ILE A 193 4.81 -11.11 16.01
CA ILE A 193 3.36 -11.36 16.04
C ILE A 193 2.95 -12.05 17.35
N VAL A 194 3.87 -12.80 17.95
CA VAL A 194 3.71 -13.44 19.26
C VAL A 194 4.86 -13.11 20.20
N THR A 195 4.58 -13.18 21.50
CA THR A 195 5.57 -13.04 22.57
C THR A 195 6.55 -14.24 22.58
N ASN A 196 7.63 -14.15 23.36
CA ASN A 196 8.56 -15.27 23.53
C ASN A 196 7.89 -16.55 24.08
N LEU A 197 6.78 -16.38 24.80
CA LEU A 197 5.96 -17.44 25.37
C LEU A 197 4.90 -17.98 24.39
N GLY A 198 4.77 -17.40 23.19
CA GLY A 198 3.81 -17.83 22.18
C GLY A 198 2.42 -17.18 22.29
N LYS A 199 2.24 -16.22 23.22
CA LYS A 199 0.99 -15.44 23.33
C LYS A 199 0.87 -14.37 22.24
N LEU A 200 -0.35 -14.07 21.80
CA LEU A 200 -0.66 -13.08 20.77
C LEU A 200 -0.22 -11.66 21.18
N ILE A 201 0.43 -10.95 20.26
CA ILE A 201 0.71 -9.50 20.35
C ILE A 201 -0.32 -8.71 19.53
N SER A 202 -0.86 -9.32 18.46
CA SER A 202 -1.86 -8.72 17.57
C SER A 202 -1.41 -7.42 16.88
N PRO A 203 -0.21 -7.34 16.27
CA PRO A 203 0.25 -6.11 15.63
C PRO A 203 -0.63 -5.72 14.43
N ASN A 204 -0.77 -4.41 14.21
CA ASN A 204 -1.34 -3.84 12.98
C ASN A 204 -0.22 -3.20 12.15
N PHE A 205 0.09 -3.84 11.03
CA PHE A 205 1.05 -3.38 10.03
C PHE A 205 0.39 -2.48 9.01
N LYS A 206 1.17 -1.60 8.37
CA LYS A 206 0.68 -0.63 7.40
C LYS A 206 1.50 -0.63 6.12
N ILE A 207 0.80 -0.62 5.00
CA ILE A 207 1.32 -0.32 3.67
C ILE A 207 0.59 0.93 3.22
N HIS A 208 1.28 2.06 3.23
CA HIS A 208 0.68 3.35 2.89
C HIS A 208 1.41 3.98 1.70
N PHE A 209 0.76 3.94 0.54
CA PHE A 209 1.30 4.52 -0.68
C PHE A 209 1.07 6.03 -0.74
N ASP A 210 2.08 6.74 -1.19
CA ASP A 210 1.94 8.15 -1.53
C ASP A 210 1.40 8.34 -2.94
N ASN A 211 0.76 9.48 -3.20
CA ASN A 211 0.28 9.82 -4.54
C ASN A 211 1.37 10.52 -5.35
N ARG A 212 1.40 10.22 -6.65
CA ARG A 212 2.33 10.84 -7.59
C ARG A 212 2.07 12.34 -7.68
N LYS A 213 3.15 13.12 -7.74
CA LYS A 213 3.13 14.54 -8.07
C LYS A 213 3.63 14.72 -9.50
N THR A 214 3.01 15.61 -10.25
CA THR A 214 3.34 15.85 -11.67
C THR A 214 3.37 17.34 -11.98
N LEU A 215 4.16 17.75 -12.95
CA LEU A 215 4.07 19.09 -13.54
C LEU A 215 2.82 19.13 -14.43
N TRP A 216 1.96 20.12 -14.25
CA TRP A 216 0.69 20.19 -14.99
C TRP A 216 0.88 21.08 -16.21
N LYS A 217 0.59 20.53 -17.39
CA LYS A 217 0.68 21.20 -18.69
C LYS A 217 -0.71 21.46 -19.23
N TYR A 218 -1.09 22.72 -19.33
CA TYR A 218 -2.34 23.15 -19.95
C TYR A 218 -2.08 23.51 -21.40
N ILE A 219 -2.73 22.78 -22.31
CA ILE A 219 -2.51 22.85 -23.74
C ILE A 219 -3.77 23.35 -24.42
N ASN A 220 -3.72 24.57 -24.96
CA ASN A 220 -4.78 25.11 -25.81
C ASN A 220 -4.44 24.85 -27.28
N ARG A 221 -5.08 23.84 -27.86
CA ARG A 221 -4.81 23.44 -29.26
C ARG A 221 -5.27 24.46 -30.29
N LYS A 222 -6.31 25.25 -29.97
CA LYS A 222 -6.83 26.28 -30.89
C LYS A 222 -5.89 27.48 -30.97
N ALA A 223 -5.36 27.91 -29.83
CA ALA A 223 -4.42 29.02 -29.74
C ALA A 223 -2.97 28.61 -29.99
N GLY A 224 -2.67 27.30 -29.96
CA GLY A 224 -1.30 26.78 -30.11
C GLY A 224 -0.40 27.10 -28.91
N THR A 225 -0.99 27.28 -27.72
CA THR A 225 -0.27 27.67 -26.50
C THR A 225 -0.19 26.52 -25.50
N GLU A 226 0.92 26.47 -24.76
CA GLU A 226 1.13 25.57 -23.62
C GLU A 226 1.64 26.39 -22.45
N ILE A 227 1.05 26.17 -21.27
CA ILE A 227 1.58 26.69 -20.00
C ILE A 227 1.80 25.53 -19.03
N LYS A 228 2.81 25.66 -18.19
CA LYS A 228 3.24 24.61 -17.26
C LYS A 228 3.40 25.15 -15.85
N THR A 229 2.97 24.39 -14.85
CA THR A 229 3.21 24.77 -13.45
C THR A 229 4.70 24.81 -13.12
N ASN A 230 5.08 25.75 -12.24
CA ASN A 230 6.45 25.93 -11.74
C ASN A 230 6.90 24.76 -10.85
N ALA A 231 5.96 24.11 -10.17
CA ALA A 231 6.19 22.99 -9.27
C ALA A 231 5.23 21.83 -9.54
N ALA A 232 5.64 20.64 -9.14
CA ALA A 232 4.82 19.45 -9.26
C ALA A 232 3.66 19.48 -8.26
N LYS A 233 2.45 19.20 -8.75
CA LYS A 233 1.20 19.20 -7.99
C LYS A 233 0.71 17.77 -7.77
N PRO A 234 0.12 17.46 -6.59
CA PRO A 234 -0.34 16.12 -6.24
C PRO A 234 -1.55 15.68 -7.07
N LEU A 235 -1.56 14.41 -7.49
CA LEU A 235 -2.76 13.81 -8.07
C LEU A 235 -3.70 13.34 -6.97
N THR A 236 -4.99 13.68 -7.04
CA THR A 236 -6.00 13.26 -6.07
C THR A 236 -7.24 12.77 -6.81
N ARG A 237 -7.92 11.76 -6.27
CA ARG A 237 -9.19 11.25 -6.80
C ARG A 237 -10.36 12.13 -6.39
N SER A 238 -10.29 12.67 -5.18
CA SER A 238 -11.34 13.43 -4.54
C SER A 238 -10.82 14.80 -4.16
N GLY A 239 -11.68 15.81 -4.28
CA GLY A 239 -11.33 17.20 -4.02
C GLY A 239 -10.65 17.89 -5.20
N PHE A 240 -10.17 19.10 -4.94
CA PHE A 240 -9.61 19.99 -5.96
C PHE A 240 -8.28 20.54 -5.46
N VAL A 241 -7.28 20.60 -6.34
CA VAL A 241 -5.97 21.17 -5.99
C VAL A 241 -5.98 22.54 -6.62
N GLU A 242 -6.06 23.57 -5.78
CA GLU A 242 -6.08 24.94 -6.26
C GLU A 242 -4.76 25.30 -6.95
N ILE A 243 -4.89 25.98 -8.08
CA ILE A 243 -3.78 26.55 -8.84
C ILE A 243 -3.89 28.06 -8.74
N ASP A 244 -2.84 28.71 -8.25
CA ASP A 244 -2.76 30.16 -8.19
C ASP A 244 -2.15 30.68 -9.50
N PRO A 245 -2.93 31.37 -10.36
CA PRO A 245 -2.45 31.85 -11.65
C PRO A 245 -1.23 32.77 -11.55
N LEU A 246 -1.06 33.48 -10.43
CA LEU A 246 0.00 34.47 -10.24
C LEU A 246 1.33 33.82 -9.84
N THR A 247 1.30 32.76 -9.05
CA THR A 247 2.50 32.17 -8.42
C THR A 247 2.85 30.78 -8.97
N ASP A 248 1.88 30.03 -9.49
CA ASP A 248 2.11 28.68 -10.00
C ASP A 248 2.63 28.64 -11.44
N PHE A 249 2.67 29.76 -12.16
CA PHE A 249 3.17 29.84 -13.54
C PHE A 249 4.26 30.90 -13.71
N THR A 250 5.11 30.70 -14.70
CA THR A 250 6.08 31.70 -15.15
C THR A 250 6.04 31.76 -16.69
N PRO A 251 5.59 32.88 -17.30
CA PRO A 251 5.07 34.10 -16.65
C PRO A 251 3.72 33.87 -15.95
N SER A 252 3.39 34.74 -14.99
CA SER A 252 2.09 34.75 -14.30
C SER A 252 0.93 34.84 -15.29
N GLN A 253 -0.18 34.20 -14.95
CA GLN A 253 -1.40 34.14 -15.75
C GLN A 253 -2.49 35.05 -15.15
N PRO A 254 -3.53 35.43 -15.93
CA PRO A 254 -4.61 36.27 -15.42
C PRO A 254 -5.30 35.65 -14.20
N PRO A 255 -5.56 36.41 -13.12
CA PRO A 255 -6.04 35.87 -11.84
C PRO A 255 -7.44 35.25 -11.90
N GLU A 256 -8.25 35.61 -12.91
CA GLU A 256 -9.59 35.03 -13.11
C GLU A 256 -9.57 33.71 -13.91
N SER A 257 -8.38 33.26 -14.36
CA SER A 257 -8.24 32.02 -15.12
C SER A 257 -8.51 30.79 -14.26
N GLN A 258 -9.33 29.88 -14.75
CA GLN A 258 -9.62 28.61 -14.08
C GLN A 258 -8.83 27.47 -14.71
N TYR A 259 -8.22 26.65 -13.85
CA TYR A 259 -7.34 25.58 -14.25
C TYR A 259 -7.82 24.25 -13.67
N PRO A 260 -8.39 23.34 -14.48
CA PRO A 260 -8.94 22.09 -13.98
C PRO A 260 -7.83 21.10 -13.59
N ASN A 261 -8.11 20.25 -12.60
CA ASN A 261 -7.22 19.14 -12.23
C ASN A 261 -7.05 18.14 -13.40
N PRO A 262 -5.87 17.50 -13.54
CA PRO A 262 -5.63 16.51 -14.56
C PRO A 262 -6.33 15.17 -14.29
N SER A 263 -6.55 14.43 -15.38
CA SER A 263 -6.90 13.02 -15.31
C SER A 263 -5.65 12.14 -15.23
N VAL A 264 -5.72 11.03 -14.49
CA VAL A 264 -4.67 10.00 -14.45
C VAL A 264 -4.49 9.25 -15.78
N LYS A 265 -5.32 9.56 -16.79
CA LYS A 265 -5.25 8.99 -18.15
C LYS A 265 -4.18 9.63 -19.04
N SER A 266 -3.75 10.85 -18.72
CA SER A 266 -2.89 11.66 -19.60
C SER A 266 -1.62 12.05 -18.89
N ILE A 267 -0.84 11.04 -18.49
CA ILE A 267 0.43 11.22 -17.79
C ILE A 267 1.58 10.73 -18.67
N THR A 268 2.56 11.58 -18.89
CA THR A 268 3.77 11.29 -19.67
C THR A 268 5.00 11.45 -18.79
N LYS A 269 6.01 10.60 -18.99
CA LYS A 269 7.31 10.69 -18.31
C LYS A 269 8.36 11.16 -19.30
N ILE A 270 9.02 12.28 -19.01
CA ILE A 270 10.08 12.86 -19.86
C ILE A 270 11.26 13.21 -18.95
N ASN A 271 12.45 12.68 -19.25
CA ASN A 271 13.70 12.96 -18.51
C ASN A 271 13.55 12.86 -16.98
N SER A 272 12.84 11.83 -16.50
CA SER A 272 12.49 11.54 -15.10
C SER A 272 11.36 12.36 -14.48
N ASP A 273 10.93 13.45 -15.10
CA ASP A 273 9.75 14.21 -14.66
C ASP A 273 8.47 13.59 -15.19
N TYR A 274 7.40 13.67 -14.39
CA TYR A 274 6.06 13.29 -14.79
C TYR A 274 5.24 14.53 -15.11
N TYR A 275 4.57 14.50 -16.25
CA TYR A 275 3.73 15.58 -16.75
C TYR A 275 2.30 15.09 -16.87
N SER A 276 1.36 15.89 -16.37
CA SER A 276 -0.05 15.70 -16.65
C SER A 276 -0.51 16.66 -17.73
N GLU A 277 -1.00 16.13 -18.85
CA GLU A 277 -1.49 16.94 -19.97
C GLU A 277 -2.99 17.21 -19.84
N ILE A 278 -3.36 18.48 -19.92
CA ILE A 278 -4.71 18.99 -19.71
C ILE A 278 -5.07 19.83 -20.92
N PHE A 279 -6.05 19.40 -21.70
CA PHE A 279 -6.47 20.13 -22.90
C PHE A 279 -7.59 21.12 -22.56
N ILE A 280 -7.36 22.40 -22.83
CA ILE A 280 -8.26 23.54 -22.56
C ILE A 280 -8.65 24.31 -23.82
#